data_AF-A0A953AIJ4-F1
#
_entry.id   AF-A0A953AIJ4-F1
#
_cell.length_a   1.000
_cell.length_b   1.000
_cell.length_c   1.000
_cell.angle_alpha   90.00
_cell.angle_beta   90.00
_cell.angle_gamma   90.00
#
_symmetry.space_group_name_H-M   'P 1'
#
loop_
_entity.id
_entity.type
_entity.pdbx_description
1 polymer ?
#
loop_
_entity_poly.entity_id
_entity_poly.type
_entity_poly.pdbx_seq_one_letter_code
_entity_poly.pdbx_strand_id
1 'polypeptide(L)'
;MGWRTRLVALRRALVGHEDQAASQPGPADRANQTHPTSLPSGVLEPDVGGETYRQDLEEHASLERYRRQIDEFDEDREPLLGRLIRQVLVAVAYVGPLVVAWVVGLELGDAFAGGGWRWDSYNVGMHVVSLLAELLTGGLALASAHALKKVLSDRAYLARCVSAVVLFVLLSGGSCMALWWVISQHGDYPLWVQLSRVILGPCVDVGAIVVLATLEFRSLAKHLQTIHQKADAIHQLAEAEIRLREAEQAALNRQREAEQFLEARRLYEETLAEMSKLQMRGTLKMMERVLRVVETEPLSTSSSALMSPPPKPLSLLSFSQKQEQVSGDESGQPGQVEGSGQQMRR
;
A
#
# COMPACT_ATOMS: atom_id res chain seq x y z
N MET A 1 9.35 23.97 8.82
CA MET A 1 7.89 24.26 8.74
C MET A 1 7.16 23.36 9.72
N GLY A 2 6.43 23.95 10.69
CA GLY A 2 5.91 23.23 11.86
C GLY A 2 4.59 22.50 11.61
N TRP A 3 4.31 21.47 12.41
CA TRP A 3 3.08 20.66 12.40
C TRP A 3 1.78 21.47 12.46
N ARG A 4 1.82 22.67 13.04
CA ARG A 4 0.69 23.62 13.05
C ARG A 4 0.25 24.07 11.65
N THR A 5 1.20 24.30 10.75
CA THR A 5 0.90 24.65 9.34
C THR A 5 0.23 23.49 8.58
N ARG A 6 0.60 22.24 8.91
CA ARG A 6 -0.04 21.04 8.32
C ARG A 6 -1.47 20.86 8.80
N LEU A 7 -1.77 21.11 10.07
CA LEU A 7 -3.15 21.03 10.59
C LEU A 7 -4.08 22.10 9.99
N VAL A 8 -3.57 23.31 9.74
CA VAL A 8 -4.38 24.37 9.11
C VAL A 8 -4.66 24.03 7.64
N ALA A 9 -3.69 23.46 6.91
CA ALA A 9 -3.89 23.01 5.54
C ALA A 9 -4.93 21.86 5.46
N LEU A 10 -4.85 20.91 6.39
CA LEU A 10 -5.78 19.76 6.44
C LEU A 10 -7.21 20.19 6.79
N ARG A 11 -7.37 21.15 7.70
CA ARG A 11 -8.69 21.71 8.03
C ARG A 11 -9.29 22.49 6.86
N ARG A 12 -8.48 23.20 6.08
CA ARG A 12 -8.94 23.96 4.90
C ARG A 12 -9.31 23.03 3.73
N ALA A 13 -8.65 21.88 3.60
CA ALA A 13 -9.01 20.87 2.60
C ALA A 13 -10.33 20.14 2.93
N LEU A 14 -10.62 19.90 4.21
CA LEU A 14 -11.86 19.23 4.62
C LEU A 14 -13.11 20.11 4.50
N VAL A 15 -12.99 21.42 4.74
CA VAL A 15 -14.13 22.35 4.64
C VAL A 15 -14.47 22.68 3.17
N GLY A 16 -13.54 22.52 2.23
CA GLY A 16 -13.78 22.79 0.81
C GLY A 16 -14.63 21.75 0.08
N HIS A 17 -14.93 20.59 0.69
CA HIS A 17 -15.63 19.49 0.04
C HIS A 17 -17.15 19.44 0.32
N GLU A 18 -17.66 20.22 1.28
CA GLU A 18 -19.09 20.22 1.62
C GLU A 18 -19.95 21.05 0.64
N ASP A 19 -19.37 22.02 -0.08
CA ASP A 19 -20.16 22.93 -0.94
C ASP A 19 -20.42 22.39 -2.37
N GLN A 20 -19.81 21.27 -2.78
CA GLN A 20 -20.01 20.70 -4.13
C GLN A 20 -21.07 19.58 -4.21
N ALA A 21 -21.64 19.15 -3.09
CA ALA A 21 -22.66 18.09 -3.08
C ALA A 21 -24.11 18.60 -3.34
N ALA A 22 -24.32 19.92 -3.45
CA ALA A 22 -25.65 20.52 -3.50
C ALA A 22 -26.24 20.78 -4.91
N SER A 23 -25.57 20.35 -5.98
CA SER A 23 -26.04 20.62 -7.36
C SER A 23 -26.09 19.37 -8.25
N GLN A 24 -26.79 18.32 -7.81
CA GLN A 24 -27.30 17.30 -8.72
C GLN A 24 -28.79 17.58 -9.02
N PRO A 25 -29.17 17.81 -10.29
CA PRO A 25 -30.58 17.94 -10.66
C PRO A 25 -31.29 16.59 -10.49
N GLY A 26 -32.45 16.60 -9.81
CA GLY A 26 -33.20 15.41 -9.45
C GLY A 26 -33.83 14.66 -10.63
N PRO A 27 -34.11 13.36 -10.48
CA PRO A 27 -34.63 12.49 -11.54
C PRO A 27 -36.16 12.63 -11.64
N ALA A 28 -36.66 13.67 -12.31
CA ALA A 28 -38.10 13.87 -12.48
C ALA A 28 -38.61 13.75 -13.93
N ASP A 29 -37.76 13.71 -14.96
CA ASP A 29 -38.22 13.86 -16.37
C ASP A 29 -38.07 12.61 -17.26
N ARG A 30 -38.12 11.40 -16.70
CA ARG A 30 -38.07 10.14 -17.49
C ARG A 30 -39.40 9.38 -17.58
N ALA A 31 -40.52 10.09 -17.55
CA ALA A 31 -41.85 9.50 -17.68
C ALA A 31 -42.60 10.02 -18.93
N ASN A 32 -42.04 9.86 -20.14
CA ASN A 32 -42.87 9.78 -21.34
C ASN A 32 -42.08 9.35 -22.59
N GLN A 33 -41.90 8.04 -22.79
CA GLN A 33 -41.63 7.49 -24.12
C GLN A 33 -42.44 6.21 -24.30
N THR A 34 -43.70 6.39 -24.70
CA THR A 34 -44.55 5.33 -25.25
C THR A 34 -44.20 5.13 -26.72
N HIS A 35 -43.45 4.07 -27.04
CA HIS A 35 -43.36 3.52 -28.39
C HIS A 35 -44.25 2.27 -28.48
N PRO A 36 -45.33 2.28 -29.28
CA PRO A 36 -45.93 1.05 -29.77
C PRO A 36 -45.25 0.72 -31.10
N THR A 37 -44.50 -0.38 -31.15
CA THR A 37 -44.12 -0.99 -32.42
C THR A 37 -44.17 -2.49 -32.26
N SER A 38 -45.25 -3.05 -32.82
CA SER A 38 -45.47 -4.48 -33.05
C SER A 38 -44.23 -5.12 -33.67
N LEU A 39 -43.75 -6.21 -33.08
CA LEU A 39 -42.81 -7.12 -33.71
C LEU A 39 -43.49 -8.44 -34.10
N PRO A 40 -43.03 -9.05 -35.21
CA PRO A 40 -43.59 -10.27 -35.75
C PRO A 40 -43.17 -11.50 -34.95
N SER A 41 -44.10 -12.43 -34.86
CA SER A 41 -43.97 -13.77 -34.34
C SER A 41 -42.82 -14.55 -35.01
N GLY A 42 -41.99 -15.21 -34.20
CA GLY A 42 -41.12 -16.29 -34.66
C GLY A 42 -39.63 -16.03 -34.55
N VAL A 43 -39.13 -15.79 -33.34
CA VAL A 43 -37.73 -16.07 -32.99
C VAL A 43 -37.79 -16.83 -31.66
N LEU A 44 -37.19 -18.01 -31.65
CA LEU A 44 -37.02 -18.83 -30.44
C LEU A 44 -36.31 -17.98 -29.38
N GLU A 45 -37.03 -17.61 -28.32
CA GLU A 45 -36.43 -16.98 -27.13
C GLU A 45 -35.34 -17.92 -26.59
N PRO A 46 -34.06 -17.50 -26.59
CA PRO A 46 -33.11 -18.16 -25.73
C PRO A 46 -33.61 -17.99 -24.29
N ASP A 47 -33.46 -19.05 -23.50
CA ASP A 47 -33.75 -19.17 -22.07
C ASP A 47 -32.88 -18.19 -21.24
N VAL A 48 -33.07 -16.88 -21.45
CA VAL A 48 -32.33 -15.77 -20.82
C VAL A 48 -32.93 -15.43 -19.45
N GLY A 49 -34.11 -16.00 -19.13
CA GLY A 49 -34.73 -15.85 -17.82
C GLY A 49 -33.97 -16.57 -16.69
N GLY A 50 -33.15 -17.58 -16.97
CA GLY A 50 -32.45 -18.33 -15.92
C GLY A 50 -31.29 -17.58 -15.25
N GLU A 51 -30.57 -16.72 -15.98
CA GLU A 51 -29.37 -16.05 -15.46
C GLU A 51 -29.71 -14.82 -14.62
N THR A 52 -30.73 -14.04 -15.00
CA THR A 52 -31.14 -12.85 -14.24
C THR A 52 -31.68 -13.22 -12.86
N TYR A 53 -32.49 -14.29 -12.76
CA TYR A 53 -33.01 -14.77 -11.48
C TYR A 53 -31.92 -15.30 -10.54
N ARG A 54 -30.85 -15.90 -11.09
CA ARG A 54 -29.69 -16.34 -10.29
C ARG A 54 -28.94 -15.15 -9.69
N GLN A 55 -28.80 -14.08 -10.47
CA GLN A 55 -28.08 -12.88 -10.05
C GLN A 55 -28.83 -12.15 -8.92
N ASP A 56 -30.16 -12.01 -9.04
CA ASP A 56 -31.00 -11.39 -8.00
C ASP A 56 -30.99 -12.20 -6.68
N LEU A 57 -30.99 -13.53 -6.76
CA LEU A 57 -30.90 -14.42 -5.60
C LEU A 57 -29.56 -14.28 -4.85
N GLU A 58 -28.45 -14.16 -5.58
CA GLU A 58 -27.14 -13.93 -4.99
C GLU A 58 -27.04 -12.55 -4.33
N GLU A 59 -27.62 -11.52 -4.95
CA GLU A 59 -27.65 -10.17 -4.41
C GLU A 59 -28.48 -10.12 -3.11
N HIS A 60 -29.67 -10.74 -3.10
CA HIS A 60 -30.50 -10.86 -1.89
C HIS A 60 -29.80 -11.63 -0.77
N ALA A 61 -29.12 -12.75 -1.08
CA ALA A 61 -28.36 -13.51 -0.10
C ALA A 61 -27.19 -12.70 0.49
N SER A 62 -26.58 -11.81 -0.29
CA SER A 62 -25.52 -10.90 0.18
C SER A 62 -26.08 -9.81 1.09
N LEU A 63 -27.23 -9.23 0.76
CA LEU A 63 -27.90 -8.20 1.56
C LEU A 63 -28.38 -8.74 2.91
N GLU A 64 -28.87 -9.97 2.96
CA GLU A 64 -29.23 -10.62 4.23
C GLU A 64 -28.02 -10.83 5.14
N ARG A 65 -26.84 -11.14 4.57
CA ARG A 65 -25.60 -11.23 5.35
C ARG A 65 -25.19 -9.88 5.92
N TYR A 66 -25.30 -8.80 5.13
CA TYR A 66 -25.04 -7.45 5.63
C TYR A 66 -26.03 -7.02 6.70
N ARG A 67 -27.32 -7.32 6.55
CA ARG A 67 -28.33 -7.03 7.58
C ARG A 67 -28.06 -7.79 8.88
N ARG A 68 -27.74 -9.08 8.81
CA ARG A 68 -27.37 -9.86 10.00
C ARG A 68 -26.12 -9.32 10.68
N GLN A 69 -25.13 -8.88 9.90
CA GLN A 69 -23.94 -8.22 10.46
C GLN A 69 -24.29 -6.89 11.13
N ILE A 70 -25.19 -6.09 10.54
CA ILE A 70 -25.66 -4.82 11.12
C ILE A 70 -26.44 -5.06 12.43
N ASP A 71 -27.30 -6.07 12.46
CA ASP A 71 -28.09 -6.44 13.65
C ASP A 71 -27.22 -7.00 14.79
N GLU A 72 -26.01 -7.48 14.50
CA GLU A 72 -25.04 -7.96 15.49
C GLU A 72 -24.33 -6.82 16.24
N PHE A 73 -24.51 -5.56 15.81
CA PHE A 73 -23.96 -4.38 16.50
C PHE A 73 -24.91 -3.88 17.60
N ASP A 74 -24.96 -4.62 18.71
CA ASP A 74 -25.72 -4.28 19.93
C ASP A 74 -25.28 -2.95 20.60
N GLU A 75 -24.17 -2.36 20.16
CA GLU A 75 -23.55 -1.17 20.77
C GLU A 75 -24.40 0.11 20.67
N ASP A 76 -25.33 0.16 19.70
CA ASP A 76 -26.27 1.27 19.55
C ASP A 76 -27.51 1.12 20.46
N ARG A 77 -27.73 -0.06 21.06
CA ARG A 77 -28.84 -0.30 22.01
C ARG A 77 -28.41 -0.16 23.47
N GLU A 78 -27.12 -0.03 23.75
CA GLU A 78 -26.65 0.07 25.12
C GLU A 78 -27.04 1.41 25.77
N PRO A 79 -27.56 1.38 27.02
CA PRO A 79 -27.85 2.59 27.75
C PRO A 79 -26.57 3.40 27.99
N LEU A 80 -26.66 4.73 27.98
CA LEU A 80 -25.53 5.65 28.20
C LEU A 80 -24.72 5.30 29.46
N LEU A 81 -25.40 4.82 30.51
CA LEU A 81 -24.76 4.37 31.75
C LEU A 81 -23.86 3.15 31.54
N GLY A 82 -24.30 2.16 30.75
CA GLY A 82 -23.50 0.98 30.41
C GLY A 82 -22.24 1.37 29.64
N ARG A 83 -22.37 2.30 28.70
CA ARG A 83 -21.24 2.86 27.96
C ARG A 83 -20.24 3.56 28.88
N LEU A 84 -20.71 4.35 29.84
CA LEU A 84 -19.85 5.05 30.80
C LEU A 84 -19.11 4.07 31.73
N ILE A 85 -19.82 3.13 32.37
CA ILE A 85 -19.21 2.13 33.26
C ILE A 85 -18.13 1.35 32.51
N ARG A 86 -18.39 0.99 31.26
CA ARG A 86 -17.42 0.29 30.43
C ARG A 86 -16.20 1.14 30.10
N GLN A 87 -16.38 2.41 29.72
CA GLN A 87 -15.25 3.31 29.47
C GLN A 87 -14.36 3.46 30.70
N VAL A 88 -14.97 3.53 31.89
CA VAL A 88 -14.24 3.54 33.16
C VAL A 88 -13.49 2.23 33.36
N LEU A 89 -14.11 1.07 33.14
CA LEU A 89 -13.43 -0.23 33.27
C LEU A 89 -12.26 -0.37 32.29
N VAL A 90 -12.42 0.07 31.04
CA VAL A 90 -11.34 0.07 30.04
C VAL A 90 -10.22 1.03 30.45
N ALA A 91 -10.56 2.24 30.90
CA ALA A 91 -9.57 3.21 31.38
C ALA A 91 -8.79 2.66 32.59
N VAL A 92 -9.47 2.03 33.55
CA VAL A 92 -8.86 1.38 34.70
C VAL A 92 -8.02 0.18 34.27
N ALA A 93 -8.45 -0.62 33.29
CA ALA A 93 -7.65 -1.74 32.80
C ALA A 93 -6.39 -1.30 32.03
N TYR A 94 -6.41 -0.11 31.41
CA TYR A 94 -5.21 0.47 30.77
C TYR A 94 -4.26 1.12 31.78
N VAL A 95 -4.79 1.90 32.71
CA VAL A 95 -3.99 2.71 33.64
C VAL A 95 -3.62 1.94 34.90
N GLY A 96 -4.49 1.05 35.35
CA GLY A 96 -4.37 0.27 36.58
C GLY A 96 -3.07 -0.52 36.69
N PRO A 97 -2.72 -1.39 35.72
CA PRO A 97 -1.45 -2.12 35.71
C PRO A 97 -0.23 -1.20 35.86
N LEU A 98 -0.25 -0.04 35.21
CA LEU A 98 0.86 0.93 35.27
C LEU A 98 0.95 1.63 36.62
N VAL A 99 -0.20 2.00 37.22
CA VAL A 99 -0.23 2.61 38.55
C VAL A 99 0.21 1.61 39.62
N VAL A 100 -0.24 0.36 39.53
CA VAL A 100 0.17 -0.70 40.45
C VAL A 100 1.67 -0.99 40.30
N ALA A 101 2.16 -1.16 39.07
CA ALA A 101 3.58 -1.32 38.78
C ALA A 101 4.41 -0.15 39.32
N TRP A 102 3.93 1.09 39.19
CA TRP A 102 4.60 2.26 39.74
C TRP A 102 4.72 2.19 41.26
N VAL A 103 3.63 1.89 41.97
CA VAL A 103 3.61 1.79 43.43
C VAL A 103 4.50 0.63 43.91
N VAL A 104 4.36 -0.56 43.31
CA VAL A 104 5.17 -1.74 43.66
C VAL A 104 6.66 -1.48 43.37
N GLY A 105 6.97 -0.80 42.27
CA GLY A 105 8.35 -0.44 41.92
C GLY A 105 9.00 0.50 42.94
N LEU A 106 8.23 1.46 43.47
CA LEU A 106 8.70 2.31 44.57
C LEU A 106 8.91 1.51 45.87
N GLU A 107 7.96 0.64 46.23
CA GLU A 107 8.08 -0.20 47.43
C GLU A 107 9.29 -1.15 47.35
N LEU A 108 9.54 -1.75 46.19
CA LEU A 108 10.73 -2.57 45.94
C LEU A 108 12.01 -1.73 45.99
N GLY A 109 11.98 -0.52 45.45
CA GLY A 109 13.09 0.43 45.52
C GLY A 109 13.48 0.75 46.96
N ASP A 110 12.50 1.11 47.79
CA ASP A 110 12.68 1.38 49.22
C ASP A 110 13.23 0.14 49.95
N ALA A 111 12.69 -1.04 49.64
CA ALA A 111 13.12 -2.30 50.24
C ALA A 111 14.57 -2.67 49.93
N PHE A 112 14.98 -2.54 48.66
CA PHE A 112 16.35 -2.85 48.25
C PHE A 112 17.35 -1.77 48.62
N ALA A 113 16.93 -0.51 48.68
CA ALA A 113 17.80 0.60 49.09
C ALA A 113 18.00 0.69 50.62
N GLY A 114 17.29 -0.13 51.39
CA GLY A 114 17.39 -0.18 52.86
C GLY A 114 16.71 1.01 53.55
N GLY A 115 15.65 1.55 52.96
CA GLY A 115 14.88 2.68 53.49
C GLY A 115 14.40 3.64 52.39
N GLY A 116 13.75 4.73 52.82
CA GLY A 116 13.13 5.70 51.93
C GLY A 116 14.08 6.38 50.93
N TRP A 117 13.50 7.13 49.99
CA TRP A 117 14.23 7.89 48.97
C TRP A 117 15.36 8.76 49.54
N ARG A 118 16.59 8.55 49.04
CA ARG A 118 17.79 9.35 49.36
C ARG A 118 18.52 9.69 48.08
N TRP A 119 19.10 10.88 48.02
CA TRP A 119 19.88 11.37 46.86
C TRP A 119 21.27 10.72 46.70
N ASP A 120 21.47 9.53 47.24
CA ASP A 120 22.67 8.74 46.99
C ASP A 120 22.52 7.98 45.67
N SER A 121 23.61 7.95 44.90
CA SER A 121 23.71 7.26 43.61
C SER A 121 23.20 5.82 43.66
N TYR A 122 23.49 5.08 44.74
CA TYR A 122 23.01 3.72 44.94
C TYR A 122 21.49 3.65 45.14
N ASN A 123 20.94 4.49 46.03
CA ASN A 123 19.51 4.53 46.33
C ASN A 123 18.69 4.93 45.09
N VAL A 124 19.13 5.97 44.37
CA VAL A 124 18.50 6.40 43.10
C VAL A 124 18.56 5.27 42.06
N GLY A 125 19.72 4.60 41.94
CA GLY A 125 19.89 3.47 41.02
C GLY A 125 18.90 2.34 41.29
N MET A 126 18.75 1.92 42.55
CA MET A 126 17.83 0.85 42.92
C MET A 126 16.38 1.21 42.63
N HIS A 127 15.94 2.43 42.95
CA HIS A 127 14.59 2.88 42.63
C HIS A 127 14.31 2.93 41.13
N VAL A 128 15.26 3.45 40.33
CA VAL A 128 15.09 3.52 38.88
C VAL A 128 15.01 2.11 38.27
N VAL A 129 15.86 1.19 38.70
CA VAL A 129 15.86 -0.19 38.21
C VAL A 129 14.58 -0.91 38.62
N SER A 130 14.15 -0.81 39.88
CA SER A 130 12.91 -1.42 40.37
C SER A 130 11.69 -0.85 39.67
N LEU A 131 11.60 0.47 39.52
CA LEU A 131 10.50 1.12 38.81
C LEU A 131 10.45 0.72 37.33
N LEU A 132 11.60 0.67 36.66
CA LEU A 132 11.66 0.28 35.25
C LEU A 132 11.29 -1.19 35.06
N ALA A 133 11.74 -2.08 35.95
CA ALA A 133 11.39 -3.50 35.92
C ALA A 133 9.87 -3.70 36.07
N GLU A 134 9.24 -3.04 37.05
CA GLU A 134 7.80 -3.16 37.26
C GLU A 134 6.98 -2.52 36.14
N LEU A 135 7.39 -1.34 35.65
CA LEU A 135 6.72 -0.69 34.50
C LEU A 135 6.81 -1.53 33.23
N LEU A 136 7.91 -2.27 33.03
CA LEU A 136 8.03 -3.24 31.94
C LEU A 136 7.06 -4.40 32.11
N THR A 137 6.88 -4.92 33.34
CA THR A 137 5.88 -5.97 33.64
C THR A 137 4.47 -5.49 33.33
N GLY A 138 4.08 -4.30 33.81
CA GLY A 138 2.77 -3.71 33.51
C GLY A 138 2.57 -3.42 32.01
N GLY A 139 3.62 -2.94 31.33
CA GLY A 139 3.62 -2.75 29.88
C GLY A 139 3.46 -4.07 29.10
N LEU A 140 4.07 -5.15 29.57
CA LEU A 140 3.93 -6.50 28.99
C LEU A 140 2.54 -7.07 29.23
N ALA A 141 1.88 -6.76 30.34
CA ALA A 141 0.48 -7.12 30.55
C ALA A 141 -0.41 -6.48 29.47
N LEU A 142 -0.27 -5.17 29.23
CA LEU A 142 -1.00 -4.45 28.18
C LEU A 142 -0.66 -4.97 26.77
N ALA A 143 0.62 -5.25 26.50
CA ALA A 143 1.07 -5.82 25.23
C ALA A 143 0.47 -7.21 25.00
N SER A 144 0.38 -8.04 26.04
CA SER A 144 -0.23 -9.37 25.99
C SER A 144 -1.72 -9.28 25.71
N ALA A 145 -2.45 -8.37 26.37
CA ALA A 145 -3.87 -8.13 26.08
C ALA A 145 -4.10 -7.74 24.61
N HIS A 146 -3.28 -6.82 24.09
CA HIS A 146 -3.34 -6.40 22.70
C HIS A 146 -2.99 -7.51 21.71
N ALA A 147 -1.97 -8.31 22.01
CA ALA A 147 -1.56 -9.42 21.17
C ALA A 147 -2.64 -10.51 21.14
N LEU A 148 -3.21 -10.87 22.30
CA LEU A 148 -4.27 -11.86 22.42
C LEU A 148 -5.49 -11.47 21.58
N LYS A 149 -5.87 -10.19 21.62
CA LYS A 149 -6.93 -9.64 20.77
C LYS A 149 -6.61 -9.79 19.28
N LYS A 150 -5.38 -9.49 18.85
CA LYS A 150 -4.99 -9.63 17.44
C LYS A 150 -4.94 -11.09 16.97
N VAL A 151 -4.64 -12.04 17.85
CA VAL A 151 -4.61 -13.47 17.51
C VAL A 151 -5.98 -13.98 17.04
N LEU A 152 -7.07 -13.44 17.58
CA LEU A 152 -8.43 -13.79 17.13
C LEU A 152 -8.69 -13.39 15.68
N SER A 153 -8.08 -12.29 15.21
CA SER A 153 -8.22 -11.81 13.84
C SER A 153 -7.16 -12.37 12.87
N ASP A 154 -5.95 -12.62 13.37
CA ASP A 154 -4.80 -13.00 12.55
C ASP A 154 -3.89 -13.95 13.32
N ARG A 155 -3.82 -15.21 12.84
CA ARG A 155 -3.00 -16.26 13.43
C ARG A 155 -1.50 -15.96 13.37
N ALA A 156 -1.04 -15.07 12.48
CA ALA A 156 0.36 -14.66 12.42
C ALA A 156 0.82 -13.94 13.72
N TYR A 157 -0.11 -13.37 14.49
CA TYR A 157 0.20 -12.77 15.79
C TYR A 157 0.38 -13.78 16.92
N LEU A 158 0.12 -15.07 16.70
CA LEU A 158 0.18 -16.10 17.75
C LEU A 158 1.57 -16.17 18.37
N ALA A 159 2.64 -16.17 17.56
CA ALA A 159 4.00 -16.21 18.07
C ALA A 159 4.33 -14.99 18.97
N ARG A 160 3.85 -13.80 18.61
CA ARG A 160 4.04 -12.57 19.40
C ARG A 160 3.24 -12.57 20.69
N CYS A 161 2.03 -13.13 20.67
CA CYS A 161 1.21 -13.30 21.86
C CYS A 161 1.87 -14.27 22.84
N VAL A 162 2.32 -15.43 22.34
CA VAL A 162 3.00 -16.43 23.17
C VAL A 162 4.27 -15.85 23.78
N SER A 163 5.10 -15.14 23.00
CA SER A 163 6.32 -14.54 23.55
C SER A 163 6.02 -13.45 24.59
N ALA A 164 5.02 -12.59 24.36
CA ALA A 164 4.62 -11.57 25.33
C ALA A 164 4.11 -12.18 26.64
N VAL A 165 3.26 -13.22 26.57
CA VAL A 165 2.72 -13.92 27.74
C VAL A 165 3.83 -14.65 28.50
N VAL A 166 4.75 -15.33 27.81
CA VAL A 166 5.88 -16.00 28.46
C VAL A 166 6.78 -15.00 29.19
N LEU A 167 7.13 -13.88 28.54
CA LEU A 167 7.93 -12.82 29.17
C LEU A 167 7.20 -12.18 30.36
N PHE A 168 5.90 -11.94 30.23
CA PHE A 168 5.06 -11.44 31.32
C PHE A 168 5.08 -12.40 32.53
N VAL A 169 4.87 -13.69 32.32
CA VAL A 169 4.89 -14.70 33.40
C VAL A 169 6.27 -14.80 34.06
N LEU A 170 7.35 -14.75 33.28
CA LEU A 170 8.71 -14.79 33.81
C LEU A 170 9.03 -13.56 34.67
N LEU A 171 8.70 -12.36 34.21
CA LEU A 171 8.95 -11.13 34.96
C LEU A 171 8.02 -10.99 36.16
N SER A 172 6.76 -11.34 36.02
CA SER A 172 5.80 -11.38 37.13
C SER A 172 6.23 -12.38 38.21
N GLY A 173 6.68 -13.57 37.81
CA GLY A 173 7.25 -14.56 38.73
C GLY A 173 8.51 -14.06 39.43
N GLY A 174 9.40 -13.36 38.70
CA GLY A 174 10.58 -12.72 39.26
C GLY A 174 10.24 -11.63 40.28
N SER A 175 9.26 -10.77 39.97
CA SER A 175 8.75 -9.73 40.87
C SER A 175 8.15 -10.33 42.15
N CYS A 176 7.31 -11.36 42.01
CA CYS A 176 6.74 -12.09 43.15
C CYS A 176 7.83 -12.68 44.05
N MET A 177 8.87 -13.28 43.46
CA MET A 177 9.98 -13.87 44.21
C MET A 177 10.84 -12.79 44.90
N ALA A 178 11.07 -11.66 44.24
CA ALA A 178 11.77 -10.52 44.82
C ALA A 178 11.01 -9.94 46.02
N LEU A 179 9.69 -9.74 45.88
CA LEU A 179 8.85 -9.24 46.96
C LEU A 179 8.74 -10.23 48.11
N TRP A 180 8.60 -11.53 47.82
CA TRP A 180 8.65 -12.58 48.83
C TRP A 180 9.96 -12.56 49.62
N TRP A 181 11.10 -12.41 48.93
CA TRP A 181 12.40 -12.31 49.56
C TRP A 181 12.50 -11.07 50.46
N VAL A 182 12.05 -9.89 49.98
CA VAL A 182 12.00 -8.66 50.77
C VAL A 182 11.19 -8.84 52.05
N ILE A 183 9.99 -9.42 51.94
CA ILE A 183 9.09 -9.65 53.08
C ILE A 183 9.73 -10.61 54.08
N SER A 184 10.42 -11.65 53.60
CA SER A 184 11.07 -12.65 54.45
C SER A 184 12.18 -12.06 55.34
N GLN A 185 12.77 -10.93 54.93
CA GLN A 185 13.86 -10.26 55.66
C GLN A 185 13.35 -9.21 56.67
N HIS A 186 12.14 -8.66 56.50
CA HIS A 186 11.68 -7.47 57.24
C HIS A 186 10.61 -7.73 58.32
N GLY A 187 10.36 -8.99 58.70
CA GLY A 187 9.65 -9.35 59.94
C GLY A 187 8.17 -9.75 59.82
N ASP A 188 7.62 -10.20 60.96
CA ASP A 188 6.39 -10.97 61.19
C ASP A 188 5.07 -10.26 60.80
N TYR A 189 4.88 -9.97 59.51
CA TYR A 189 3.53 -9.70 59.02
C TYR A 189 2.70 -11.00 59.05
N PRO A 190 1.40 -10.94 59.39
CA PRO A 190 0.55 -12.12 59.28
C PRO A 190 0.54 -12.61 57.82
N LEU A 191 0.58 -13.92 57.63
CA LEU A 191 0.76 -14.57 56.32
C LEU A 191 -0.20 -14.06 55.24
N TRP A 192 -1.43 -13.71 55.61
CA TRP A 192 -2.43 -13.18 54.67
C TRP A 192 -2.04 -11.80 54.09
N VAL A 193 -1.40 -10.93 54.87
CA VAL A 193 -0.92 -9.62 54.37
C VAL A 193 0.21 -9.83 53.38
N GLN A 194 1.15 -10.71 53.72
CA GLN A 194 2.28 -11.05 52.86
C GLN A 194 1.80 -11.62 51.52
N LEU A 195 0.87 -12.57 51.58
CA LEU A 195 0.31 -13.21 50.41
C LEU A 195 -0.48 -12.22 49.55
N SER A 196 -1.26 -11.32 50.19
CA SER A 196 -2.02 -10.30 49.47
C SER A 196 -1.11 -9.34 48.69
N ARG A 197 0.04 -8.92 49.25
CA ARG A 197 0.98 -8.04 48.53
C ARG A 197 1.62 -8.71 47.32
N VAL A 198 1.97 -9.99 47.43
CA VAL A 198 2.59 -10.75 46.33
C VAL A 198 1.59 -11.07 45.22
N ILE A 199 0.35 -11.43 45.57
CA ILE A 199 -0.65 -11.89 44.60
C ILE A 199 -1.40 -10.74 43.93
N LEU A 200 -1.59 -9.60 44.62
CA LEU A 200 -2.45 -8.53 44.13
C LEU A 200 -1.96 -7.92 42.81
N GLY A 201 -0.65 -7.70 42.65
CA GLY A 201 -0.07 -7.16 41.41
C GLY A 201 -0.40 -8.01 40.18
N PRO A 202 0.03 -9.29 40.15
CA PRO A 202 -0.32 -10.21 39.07
C PRO A 202 -1.83 -10.37 38.85
N CYS A 203 -2.64 -10.37 39.91
CA CYS A 203 -4.09 -10.42 39.79
C CYS A 203 -4.67 -9.20 39.09
N VAL A 204 -4.16 -7.99 39.37
CA VAL A 204 -4.58 -6.76 38.67
C VAL A 204 -4.18 -6.83 37.20
N ASP A 205 -2.97 -7.30 36.89
CA ASP A 205 -2.50 -7.44 35.51
C ASP A 205 -3.32 -8.44 34.71
N VAL A 206 -3.58 -9.63 35.27
CA VAL A 206 -4.44 -10.65 34.65
C VAL A 206 -5.87 -10.14 34.51
N GLY A 207 -6.40 -9.47 35.53
CA GLY A 207 -7.71 -8.84 35.49
C GLY A 207 -7.81 -7.82 34.35
N ALA A 208 -6.79 -6.97 34.20
CA ALA A 208 -6.71 -6.00 33.11
C ALA A 208 -6.62 -6.68 31.74
N ILE A 209 -5.82 -7.74 31.59
CA ILE A 209 -5.74 -8.53 30.35
C ILE A 209 -7.11 -9.09 29.99
N VAL A 210 -7.81 -9.71 30.96
CA VAL A 210 -9.13 -10.28 30.74
C VAL A 210 -10.15 -9.21 30.37
N VAL A 211 -10.19 -8.10 31.11
CA VAL A 211 -11.11 -6.98 30.84
C VAL A 211 -10.84 -6.39 29.45
N LEU A 212 -9.58 -6.16 29.06
CA LEU A 212 -9.23 -5.62 27.74
C LEU A 212 -9.47 -6.61 26.61
N ALA A 213 -9.31 -7.91 26.86
CA ALA A 213 -9.58 -8.96 25.88
C ALA A 213 -11.08 -9.23 25.69
N THR A 214 -11.89 -9.09 26.74
CA THR A 214 -13.32 -9.40 26.73
C THR A 214 -14.20 -8.21 26.36
N LEU A 215 -13.89 -7.01 26.86
CA LEU A 215 -14.62 -5.78 26.54
C LEU A 215 -14.16 -5.23 25.19
N GLU A 216 -14.30 -6.04 24.15
CA GLU A 216 -13.97 -5.65 22.79
C GLU A 216 -15.20 -5.00 22.15
N PHE A 217 -15.14 -3.68 21.97
CA PHE A 217 -16.15 -2.99 21.17
C PHE A 217 -15.68 -2.78 19.74
N ARG A 218 -16.49 -3.29 18.81
CA ARG A 218 -16.49 -2.89 17.42
C ARG A 218 -17.60 -1.87 17.24
N SER A 219 -17.30 -0.60 17.45
CA SER A 219 -18.22 0.48 17.06
C SER A 219 -18.62 0.29 15.60
N LEU A 220 -19.92 0.20 15.32
CA LEU A 220 -20.48 0.08 13.95
C LEU A 220 -19.91 1.16 13.04
N ALA A 221 -19.80 2.41 13.53
CA ALA A 221 -19.21 3.52 12.77
C ALA A 221 -17.73 3.26 12.41
N LYS A 222 -16.95 2.72 13.34
CA LYS A 222 -15.55 2.35 13.08
C LYS A 222 -15.44 1.14 12.16
N HIS A 223 -16.38 0.20 12.26
CA HIS A 223 -16.46 -0.95 11.37
C HIS A 223 -16.82 -0.53 9.95
N LEU A 224 -17.87 0.30 9.78
CA LEU A 224 -18.25 0.91 8.50
C LEU A 224 -17.11 1.73 7.91
N GLN A 225 -16.44 2.55 8.71
CA GLN A 225 -15.26 3.29 8.24
C GLN A 225 -14.15 2.33 7.79
N THR A 226 -13.93 1.23 8.50
CA THR A 226 -12.95 0.20 8.10
C THR A 226 -13.35 -0.50 6.80
N ILE A 227 -14.65 -0.79 6.61
CA ILE A 227 -15.18 -1.35 5.37
C ILE A 227 -15.01 -0.36 4.22
N HIS A 228 -15.39 0.90 4.40
CA HIS A 228 -15.21 1.95 3.41
C HIS A 228 -13.74 2.12 3.03
N GLN A 229 -12.83 2.19 4.02
CA GLN A 229 -11.40 2.26 3.74
C GLN A 229 -10.88 1.05 2.96
N LYS A 230 -11.39 -0.16 3.26
CA LYS A 230 -11.05 -1.36 2.51
C LYS A 230 -11.63 -1.34 1.09
N ALA A 231 -12.86 -0.89 0.91
CA ALA A 231 -13.49 -0.75 -0.39
C ALA A 231 -12.73 0.27 -1.26
N ASP A 232 -12.38 1.42 -0.69
CA ASP A 232 -11.57 2.45 -1.36
C ASP A 232 -10.19 1.90 -1.75
N ALA A 233 -9.54 1.14 -0.86
CA ALA A 233 -8.26 0.50 -1.16
C ALA A 233 -8.36 -0.54 -2.28
N ILE A 234 -9.45 -1.32 -2.33
CA ILE A 234 -9.72 -2.28 -3.40
C ILE A 234 -9.95 -1.54 -4.73
N HIS A 235 -10.73 -0.45 -4.73
CA HIS A 235 -10.94 0.36 -5.92
C HIS A 235 -9.63 0.96 -6.44
N GLN A 236 -8.79 1.49 -5.55
CA GLN A 236 -7.46 2.01 -5.93
C GLN A 236 -6.55 0.91 -6.48
N LEU A 237 -6.60 -0.30 -5.91
CA LEU A 237 -5.84 -1.45 -6.41
C LEU A 237 -6.32 -1.88 -7.79
N ALA A 238 -7.64 -1.96 -7.99
CA ALA A 238 -8.23 -2.30 -9.28
C ALA A 238 -7.89 -1.27 -10.36
N GLU A 239 -7.95 0.02 -10.03
CA GLU A 239 -7.55 1.10 -10.95
C GLU A 239 -6.06 1.01 -11.29
N ALA A 240 -5.20 0.73 -10.30
CA ALA A 240 -3.77 0.53 -10.53
C ALA A 240 -3.50 -0.69 -11.43
N GLU A 241 -4.26 -1.78 -11.26
CA GLU A 241 -4.13 -2.98 -12.09
C GLU A 241 -4.58 -2.73 -13.54
N ILE A 242 -5.66 -1.97 -13.75
CA ILE A 242 -6.10 -1.56 -15.09
C ILE A 242 -5.01 -0.72 -15.77
N ARG A 243 -4.45 0.28 -15.07
CA ARG A 243 -3.36 1.11 -15.60
C ARG A 243 -2.11 0.30 -15.91
N LEU A 244 -1.79 -0.71 -15.10
CA LEU A 244 -0.67 -1.62 -15.35
C LEU A 244 -0.91 -2.42 -16.63
N ARG A 245 -2.10 -3.00 -16.80
CA ARG A 245 -2.47 -3.76 -18.00
C ARG A 245 -2.47 -2.91 -19.26
N GLU A 246 -2.93 -1.66 -19.18
CA GLU A 246 -2.86 -0.70 -20.30
C GLU A 246 -1.42 -0.37 -20.66
N ALA A 247 -0.55 -0.15 -19.66
CA ALA A 247 0.86 0.11 -19.88
C ALA A 247 1.58 -1.10 -20.52
N GLU A 248 1.26 -2.32 -20.08
CA GLU A 248 1.76 -3.57 -20.67
C GLU A 248 1.29 -3.74 -22.12
N GLN A 249 0.00 -3.51 -22.39
CA GLN A 249 -0.54 -3.58 -23.75
C GLN A 249 0.08 -2.51 -24.67
N ALA A 250 0.28 -1.29 -24.18
CA ALA A 250 0.94 -0.23 -24.94
C ALA A 250 2.41 -0.58 -25.21
N ALA A 251 3.12 -1.18 -24.25
CA ALA A 251 4.48 -1.65 -24.45
C ALA A 251 4.55 -2.78 -25.50
N LEU A 252 3.62 -3.73 -25.46
CA LEU A 252 3.50 -4.80 -26.45
C LEU A 252 3.18 -4.26 -27.85
N ASN A 253 2.29 -3.27 -27.97
CA ASN A 253 1.98 -2.64 -29.25
C ASN A 253 3.21 -1.90 -29.82
N ARG A 254 3.96 -1.17 -28.99
CA ARG A 254 5.22 -0.54 -29.41
C ARG A 254 6.25 -1.56 -29.88
N GLN A 255 6.35 -2.72 -29.22
CA GLN A 255 7.23 -3.81 -29.67
C GLN A 255 6.79 -4.34 -31.03
N ARG A 256 5.50 -4.60 -31.23
CA ARG A 256 4.95 -5.05 -32.53
C ARG A 256 5.16 -4.02 -33.64
N GLU A 257 4.94 -2.74 -33.37
CA GLU A 257 5.18 -1.66 -34.34
C GLU A 257 6.67 -1.57 -34.70
N ALA A 258 7.55 -1.69 -33.71
CA ALA A 258 9.00 -1.71 -33.94
C ALA A 258 9.43 -2.92 -34.79
N GLU A 259 8.88 -4.10 -34.51
CA GLU A 259 9.11 -5.32 -35.32
C GLU A 259 8.62 -5.15 -36.76
N GLN A 260 7.38 -4.67 -36.95
CA GLN A 260 6.81 -4.39 -38.27
C GLN A 260 7.63 -3.34 -39.04
N PHE A 261 8.14 -2.31 -38.36
CA PHE A 261 8.99 -1.30 -38.97
C PHE A 261 10.33 -1.90 -39.44
N LEU A 262 10.94 -2.78 -38.64
CA LEU A 262 12.16 -3.49 -39.02
C LEU A 262 11.91 -4.46 -40.19
N GLU A 263 10.78 -5.15 -40.22
CA GLU A 263 10.39 -6.02 -41.34
C GLU A 263 10.14 -5.23 -42.63
N ALA A 264 9.38 -4.13 -42.56
CA ALA A 264 9.13 -3.25 -43.70
C ALA A 264 10.43 -2.67 -44.25
N ARG A 265 11.37 -2.29 -43.36
CA ARG A 265 12.69 -1.82 -43.74
C ARG A 265 13.50 -2.90 -44.47
N ARG A 266 13.48 -4.14 -44.00
CA ARG A 266 14.15 -5.29 -44.66
C ARG A 266 13.59 -5.51 -46.07
N LEU A 267 12.27 -5.55 -46.22
CA LEU A 267 11.62 -5.69 -47.53
C LEU A 267 11.97 -4.53 -48.47
N TYR A 268 12.00 -3.29 -47.96
CA TYR A 268 12.38 -2.13 -48.75
C TYR A 268 13.84 -2.21 -49.23
N GLU A 269 14.77 -2.60 -48.34
CA GLU A 269 16.17 -2.81 -48.69
C GLU A 269 16.35 -3.92 -49.74
N GLU A 270 15.58 -5.02 -49.65
CA GLU A 270 15.56 -6.09 -50.66
C GLU A 270 15.04 -5.59 -52.02
N THR A 271 13.93 -4.85 -52.05
CA THR A 271 13.38 -4.31 -53.31
C THR A 271 14.31 -3.29 -53.97
N LEU A 272 14.98 -2.44 -53.19
CA LEU A 272 16.01 -1.53 -53.72
C LEU A 272 17.21 -2.29 -54.30
N ALA A 273 17.64 -3.37 -53.63
CA ALA A 273 18.70 -4.24 -54.14
C ALA A 273 18.30 -4.93 -55.46
N GLU A 274 17.03 -5.28 -55.64
CA GLU A 274 16.53 -5.81 -56.91
C GLU A 274 16.43 -4.75 -58.01
N MET A 275 15.92 -3.55 -57.70
CA MET A 275 15.83 -2.46 -58.67
C MET A 275 17.21 -2.02 -59.16
N SER A 276 18.19 -1.91 -58.26
CA SER A 276 19.57 -1.59 -58.64
C SER A 276 20.17 -2.67 -59.55
N LYS A 277 19.94 -3.96 -59.28
CA LYS A 277 20.34 -5.06 -60.17
C LYS A 277 19.68 -4.95 -61.55
N LEU A 278 18.39 -4.60 -61.63
CA LEU A 278 17.68 -4.40 -62.90
C LEU A 278 18.20 -3.19 -63.67
N GLN A 279 18.46 -2.06 -63.00
CA GLN A 279 19.08 -0.88 -63.61
C GLN A 279 20.47 -1.20 -64.15
N MET A 280 21.32 -1.90 -63.38
CA MET A 280 22.65 -2.34 -63.84
C MET A 280 22.57 -3.26 -65.05
N ARG A 281 21.61 -4.19 -65.09
CA ARG A 281 21.37 -5.03 -66.27
C ARG A 281 20.89 -4.20 -67.47
N GLY A 282 20.06 -3.19 -67.24
CA GLY A 282 19.59 -2.26 -68.27
C GLY A 282 20.71 -1.40 -68.85
N THR A 283 21.56 -0.82 -68.00
CA THR A 283 22.69 0.00 -68.42
C THR A 283 23.75 -0.83 -69.14
N LEU A 284 24.04 -2.05 -68.68
CA LEU A 284 24.94 -2.96 -69.38
C LEU A 284 24.43 -3.30 -70.79
N LYS A 285 23.14 -3.59 -70.95
CA LYS A 285 22.53 -3.82 -72.28
C LYS A 285 22.59 -2.58 -73.17
N MET A 286 22.42 -1.39 -72.60
CA MET A 286 22.51 -0.14 -73.35
C MET A 286 23.96 0.13 -73.79
N MET A 287 24.93 -0.07 -72.89
CA MET A 287 26.37 -0.01 -73.21
C MET A 287 26.74 -1.02 -74.31
N GLU A 288 26.24 -2.25 -74.24
CA GLU A 288 26.47 -3.26 -75.27
C GLU A 288 25.90 -2.84 -76.63
N ARG A 289 24.71 -2.22 -76.67
CA ARG A 289 24.17 -1.63 -77.91
C ARG A 289 25.03 -0.49 -78.43
N VAL A 290 25.47 0.43 -77.56
CA VAL A 290 26.32 1.56 -77.96
C VAL A 290 27.65 1.03 -78.51
N LEU A 291 28.26 0.05 -77.85
CA LEU A 291 29.48 -0.60 -78.32
C LEU A 291 29.30 -1.26 -79.70
N ARG A 292 28.19 -2.00 -79.92
CA ARG A 292 27.91 -2.58 -81.25
C ARG A 292 27.66 -1.52 -82.34
N VAL A 293 27.02 -0.40 -82.00
CA VAL A 293 26.81 0.71 -82.95
C VAL A 293 28.15 1.34 -83.31
N VAL A 294 29.04 1.59 -82.34
CA VAL A 294 30.40 2.10 -82.58
C VAL A 294 31.23 1.13 -83.42
N GLU A 295 31.06 -0.18 -83.25
CA GLU A 295 31.79 -1.20 -84.01
C GLU A 295 31.31 -1.33 -85.46
N THR A 296 30.13 -0.81 -85.81
CA THR A 296 29.53 -0.91 -87.16
C THR A 296 29.65 0.37 -87.99
N GLU A 297 30.08 1.50 -87.43
CA GLU A 297 30.42 2.71 -88.19
C GLU A 297 31.94 2.85 -88.38
N PRO A 298 32.48 2.65 -89.60
CA PRO A 298 33.87 2.97 -89.86
C PRO A 298 34.09 4.48 -89.79
N LEU A 299 35.03 4.88 -88.94
CA LEU A 299 35.61 6.21 -88.79
C LEU A 299 35.70 6.97 -90.12
N SER A 300 34.78 7.90 -90.34
CA SER A 300 35.04 9.06 -91.20
C SER A 300 35.40 10.25 -90.31
N THR A 301 36.63 10.69 -90.52
CA THR A 301 37.30 11.84 -89.92
C THR A 301 36.57 13.14 -90.27
N SER A 302 36.15 13.92 -89.27
CA SER A 302 36.19 15.38 -89.42
C SER A 302 36.01 16.18 -88.13
N SER A 303 36.90 17.17 -88.01
CA SER A 303 36.64 18.53 -87.52
C SER A 303 36.51 18.77 -86.01
N SER A 304 37.63 19.23 -85.45
CA SER A 304 37.77 20.44 -84.64
C SER A 304 36.52 21.34 -84.56
N ALA A 305 36.07 21.65 -83.33
CA ALA A 305 35.69 23.00 -82.92
C ALA A 305 35.39 23.09 -81.42
N LEU A 306 36.15 23.99 -80.78
CA LEU A 306 35.85 24.80 -79.61
C LEU A 306 35.45 24.15 -78.26
N MET A 307 36.43 24.22 -77.36
CA MET A 307 36.28 24.48 -75.93
C MET A 307 35.13 25.46 -75.63
N SER A 308 34.18 25.02 -74.80
CA SER A 308 33.33 25.88 -73.97
C SER A 308 33.47 25.43 -72.51
N PRO A 309 33.44 26.37 -71.54
CA PRO A 309 33.80 26.11 -70.16
C PRO A 309 32.73 25.26 -69.43
N PRO A 310 33.13 24.52 -68.38
CA PRO A 310 32.26 23.57 -67.70
C PRO A 310 31.08 24.27 -67.00
N PRO A 311 29.86 23.69 -67.03
CA PRO A 311 28.77 24.16 -66.20
C PRO A 311 29.10 23.90 -64.73
N LYS A 312 28.93 24.96 -63.94
CA LYS A 312 29.12 25.03 -62.49
C LYS A 312 28.39 23.87 -61.80
N PRO A 313 28.97 23.25 -60.76
CA PRO A 313 28.26 22.25 -59.95
C PRO A 313 27.06 22.92 -59.29
N LEU A 314 25.87 22.41 -59.57
CA LEU A 314 24.66 22.74 -58.82
C LEU A 314 24.92 22.34 -57.37
N SER A 315 25.02 23.37 -56.55
CA SER A 315 25.11 23.34 -55.10
C SER A 315 24.10 22.34 -54.53
N LEU A 316 24.66 21.40 -53.77
CA LEU A 316 24.06 20.76 -52.62
C LEU A 316 22.93 21.62 -52.03
N LEU A 317 21.69 21.14 -52.16
CA LEU A 317 20.63 21.48 -51.23
C LEU A 317 21.05 20.92 -49.88
N SER A 318 21.78 21.74 -49.13
CA SER A 318 21.90 21.65 -47.69
C SER A 318 20.49 21.78 -47.12
N PHE A 319 19.85 20.66 -46.82
CA PHE A 319 18.69 20.62 -45.95
C PHE A 319 19.20 21.00 -44.54
N SER A 320 19.27 22.31 -44.29
CA SER A 320 19.39 22.90 -42.97
C SER A 320 18.05 22.71 -42.28
N GLN A 321 17.84 21.53 -41.70
CA GLN A 321 16.75 21.33 -40.75
C GLN A 321 17.26 21.81 -39.39
N LYS A 322 17.03 23.11 -39.18
CA LYS A 322 16.74 23.77 -37.91
C LYS A 322 16.72 22.82 -36.70
N GLN A 323 17.86 22.76 -36.00
CA GLN A 323 17.88 22.45 -34.58
C GLN A 323 17.08 23.54 -33.88
N GLU A 324 15.83 23.24 -33.57
CA GLU A 324 15.09 23.99 -32.57
C GLU A 324 15.64 23.55 -31.21
N GLN A 325 16.51 24.40 -30.65
CA GLN A 325 16.77 24.46 -29.21
C GLN A 325 15.42 24.65 -28.50
N VAL A 326 14.81 23.56 -28.03
CA VAL A 326 14.00 23.62 -26.83
C VAL A 326 14.88 23.19 -25.68
N SER A 327 15.47 24.22 -25.08
CA SER A 327 15.96 24.21 -23.71
C SER A 327 14.82 23.86 -22.76
N GLY A 328 14.86 22.67 -22.21
CA GLY A 328 14.27 22.28 -20.93
C GLY A 328 15.12 21.09 -20.47
N ASP A 329 16.21 21.27 -19.74
CA ASP A 329 16.21 21.70 -18.34
C ASP A 329 15.17 20.92 -17.52
N GLU A 330 15.41 19.61 -17.37
CA GLU A 330 15.16 18.95 -16.09
C GLU A 330 16.14 17.79 -15.89
N SER A 331 17.04 18.05 -14.96
CA SER A 331 17.98 17.15 -14.32
C SER A 331 17.23 16.20 -13.39
N GLY A 332 17.21 14.91 -13.73
CA GLY A 332 16.74 13.83 -12.86
C GLY A 332 17.69 12.63 -12.96
N GLN A 333 18.69 12.60 -12.08
CA GLN A 333 19.70 11.55 -11.94
C GLN A 333 19.09 10.13 -11.84
N PRO A 334 19.60 9.12 -12.57
CA PRO A 334 19.50 7.74 -12.15
C PRO A 334 20.55 7.48 -11.07
N GLY A 335 20.09 7.37 -9.82
CA GLY A 335 20.90 6.90 -8.71
C GLY A 335 21.42 5.50 -8.98
N GLN A 336 22.74 5.39 -9.13
CA GLN A 336 23.51 4.20 -8.85
C GLN A 336 23.11 3.66 -7.47
N VAL A 337 22.70 2.40 -7.40
CA VAL A 337 22.83 1.62 -6.17
C VAL A 337 23.88 0.56 -6.46
N GLU A 338 25.11 0.91 -6.08
CA GLU A 338 26.23 -0.01 -5.97
C GLU A 338 25.90 -1.14 -5.00
N GLY A 339 26.32 -2.34 -5.39
CA GLY A 339 26.29 -3.51 -4.55
C GLY A 339 27.14 -3.31 -3.29
N SER A 340 26.53 -3.60 -2.15
CA SER A 340 27.24 -3.86 -0.90
C SER A 340 27.05 -5.33 -0.55
N GLY A 341 27.87 -6.18 -1.16
CA GLY A 341 28.20 -7.48 -0.59
C GLY A 341 29.34 -7.28 0.39
N GLN A 342 29.08 -7.42 1.69
CA GLN A 342 30.15 -7.75 2.63
C GLN A 342 29.66 -8.74 3.69
N GLN A 343 30.47 -9.78 3.81
CA GLN A 343 30.31 -10.98 4.59
C GLN A 343 30.54 -10.75 6.09
N MET A 344 29.90 -11.65 6.86
CA MET A 344 30.45 -12.44 7.98
C MET A 344 30.62 -11.89 9.40
N ARG A 345 30.31 -12.84 10.32
CA ARG A 345 30.63 -13.01 11.76
C ARG A 345 29.68 -12.28 12.73
N ARG A 346 28.90 -12.98 13.55
CA ARG A 346 29.23 -14.07 14.49
C ARG A 346 28.04 -15.00 14.70
#